data_AF-A0A969KSH0-F1
#
_entry.id   AF-A0A969KSH0-F1
#
_cell.length_a   1.000
_cell.length_b   1.000
_cell.length_c   1.000
_cell.angle_alpha   90.00
_cell.angle_beta   90.00
_cell.angle_gamma   90.00
#
_symmetry.space_group_name_H-M   'P 1'
#
loop_
_entity.id
_entity.type
_entity.pdbx_description
1 polymer ?
#
loop_
_entity_poly.entity_id
_entity_poly.type
_entity_poly.pdbx_seq_one_letter_code
_entity_poly.pdbx_strand_id
1 'polypeptide(L)'
;MKRMLKCTVGACGFPICVIKLTPVAKKGPSPSFIGKRSPETPDQFTAAWEGYGGEKFLNYGRLPENRFMINWPQRGNDYGEGVQRLVQSPEERSQFLQEARWHSQSFARFIQAQLGRRYGLATGIFPRQAGAMGGGAFALHPYFRESRRLVGTAIVREQDILPMAGGRVAALPQDERGVTAIAIGNYANDHHYATIKFPVKPKSIRWGGRWTGTPFTLPYGSLVPAEVNGLLVSDKNMGVSHIANGATRLQPAVLGVGQAAGMAAALCIEKGCQPRELPVRELQEALLLDRTAPSAVIPLFNVAPAHPDWLGWQRYYLDRPDAYPIDGNAPTPAPPVQEWVAPLKSIQRISGNLQHRAEEGYTIVLSQPIGQKRTLALVTLRSEVDQLLRTIPSGQFLKLWGRVNLAGQWFVVDRVAWAQRRTDI
;
A
#
# COMPACT_ATOMS: atom_id res chain seq x y z
N MET A 1 -35.36 9.85 -7.84
CA MET A 1 -33.99 10.25 -7.42
C MET A 1 -33.84 10.16 -5.90
N LYS A 2 -33.53 9.00 -5.31
CA LYS A 2 -33.15 8.84 -3.88
C LYS A 2 -32.80 7.38 -3.57
N ARG A 3 -31.67 6.89 -4.09
CA ARG A 3 -30.96 5.71 -3.54
C ARG A 3 -29.45 5.90 -3.70
N MET A 4 -28.92 6.95 -3.07
CA MET A 4 -27.50 6.89 -2.67
C MET A 4 -27.44 5.90 -1.51
N LEU A 5 -26.81 4.74 -1.75
CA LEU A 5 -26.39 3.86 -0.67
C LEU A 5 -25.67 4.69 0.39
N LYS A 6 -26.03 4.48 1.67
CA LYS A 6 -25.34 5.05 2.84
C LYS A 6 -23.83 4.78 2.68
N CYS A 7 -23.11 5.75 2.11
CA CYS A 7 -21.65 5.74 2.08
C CYS A 7 -21.20 6.01 3.51
N THR A 8 -20.88 4.96 4.24
CA THR A 8 -20.06 5.06 5.44
C THR A 8 -18.71 5.60 5.01
N VAL A 9 -18.47 6.87 5.30
CA VAL A 9 -17.13 7.45 5.20
C VAL A 9 -16.33 6.86 6.37
N GLY A 10 -15.64 5.75 6.15
CA GLY A 10 -14.76 5.17 7.17
C GLY A 10 -13.55 6.06 7.47
N ALA A 11 -13.31 6.28 8.77
CA ALA A 11 -12.15 6.92 9.38
C ALA A 11 -11.60 8.14 8.61
N CYS A 12 -12.19 9.29 8.92
CA CYS A 12 -11.61 10.59 8.62
C CYS A 12 -10.54 10.94 9.65
N GLY A 13 -9.74 11.95 9.37
CA GLY A 13 -8.79 12.51 10.31
C GLY A 13 -7.87 13.45 9.56
N PHE A 14 -7.33 14.45 10.23
CA PHE A 14 -6.07 15.07 9.83
C PHE A 14 -4.96 14.17 10.39
N PRO A 15 -4.58 13.08 9.71
CA PRO A 15 -3.86 12.00 10.34
C PRO A 15 -2.35 12.22 10.26
N ILE A 16 -1.92 13.47 10.14
CA ILE A 16 -0.52 13.83 9.99
C ILE A 16 -0.29 15.12 10.76
N CYS A 17 -0.02 14.96 12.05
CA CYS A 17 0.72 15.95 12.80
C CYS A 17 2.18 15.51 12.82
N VAL A 18 3.11 16.43 12.57
CA VAL A 18 4.54 16.17 12.78
C VAL A 18 4.91 16.69 14.16
N ILE A 19 5.38 15.79 15.00
CA ILE A 19 5.95 16.11 16.30
C ILE A 19 7.48 16.11 16.14
N LYS A 20 8.13 17.10 16.73
CA LYS A 20 9.59 17.21 16.82
C LYS A 20 10.05 16.81 18.21
N LEU A 21 11.18 16.12 18.25
CA LEU A 21 11.91 15.81 19.46
C LEU A 21 13.10 16.76 19.59
N THR A 22 13.13 17.52 20.67
CA THR A 22 14.29 18.34 21.04
C THR A 22 15.28 17.45 21.81
N PRO A 23 16.54 17.29 21.34
CA PRO A 23 17.55 16.52 22.06
C PRO A 23 17.86 17.15 23.41
N VAL A 24 18.09 16.33 24.43
CA VAL A 24 18.46 16.74 25.79
C VAL A 24 19.79 17.54 25.81
N ALA A 25 20.65 17.36 24.81
CA ALA A 25 22.01 17.91 24.77
C ALA A 25 22.19 19.25 24.02
N LYS A 26 21.12 19.93 23.58
CA LYS A 26 21.23 21.32 23.09
C LYS A 26 20.57 22.28 24.08
N LYS A 27 21.35 23.26 24.57
CA LYS A 27 20.97 24.41 25.42
C LYS A 27 19.88 25.28 24.77
N GLY A 28 18.70 24.73 24.53
CA GLY A 28 17.50 25.45 24.10
C GLY A 28 16.38 25.22 25.10
N PRO A 29 15.44 26.17 25.26
CA PRO A 29 14.28 25.96 26.11
C PRO A 29 13.51 24.73 25.62
N SER A 30 13.03 23.90 26.57
CA SER A 30 12.06 22.85 26.25
C SER A 30 10.89 23.46 25.47
N PRO A 31 10.32 22.76 24.47
CA PRO A 31 9.09 23.19 23.82
C PRO A 31 8.06 23.66 24.85
N SER A 32 7.41 24.80 24.58
CA SER A 32 6.32 25.27 25.43
C SER A 32 5.22 24.21 25.48
N PHE A 33 4.50 24.17 26.61
CA PHE A 33 3.36 23.29 26.74
C PHE A 33 2.33 23.66 25.66
N ILE A 34 1.84 22.67 24.92
CA ILE A 34 0.83 22.91 23.89
C ILE A 34 -0.46 23.34 24.64
N GLY A 35 -0.78 24.64 24.63
CA GLY A 35 -1.76 25.28 25.54
C GLY A 35 -3.22 24.84 25.38
N LYS A 36 -4.07 25.04 26.40
CA LYS A 36 -5.41 24.46 26.68
C LYS A 36 -6.58 24.59 25.65
N ARG A 37 -6.38 25.00 24.40
CA ARG A 37 -7.46 25.44 23.48
C ARG A 37 -8.46 24.38 22.91
N SER A 38 -8.58 23.17 23.45
CA SER A 38 -9.44 22.12 22.87
C SER A 38 -10.50 21.66 23.88
N PRO A 39 -11.77 21.45 23.47
CA PRO A 39 -12.84 20.96 24.34
C PRO A 39 -12.69 19.48 24.73
N GLU A 40 -11.82 18.73 24.06
CA GLU A 40 -11.61 17.29 24.33
C GLU A 40 -10.65 17.04 25.52
N THR A 41 -10.97 16.03 26.34
CA THR A 41 -10.16 15.63 27.50
C THR A 41 -9.02 14.68 27.09
N PRO A 42 -7.81 14.79 27.69
CA PRO A 42 -6.69 13.89 27.40
C PRO A 42 -6.95 12.41 27.66
N ASP A 43 -7.92 12.07 28.52
CA ASP A 43 -8.16 10.71 29.01
C ASP A 43 -8.61 9.73 27.92
N GLN A 44 -9.21 10.22 26.83
CA GLN A 44 -9.65 9.38 25.70
C GLN A 44 -8.50 8.66 25.00
N PHE A 45 -7.26 9.14 25.16
CA PHE A 45 -6.06 8.59 24.51
C PHE A 45 -5.27 7.64 25.42
N THR A 46 -5.71 7.39 26.66
CA THR A 46 -4.94 6.65 27.69
C THR A 46 -4.40 5.31 27.20
N ALA A 47 -5.14 4.65 26.32
CA ALA A 47 -4.79 3.34 25.76
C ALA A 47 -4.25 3.40 24.32
N ALA A 48 -3.79 4.57 23.85
CA ALA A 48 -3.34 4.75 22.48
C ALA A 48 -2.19 3.81 22.10
N TRP A 49 -1.27 3.52 23.02
CA TRP A 49 -0.13 2.62 22.78
C TRP A 49 -0.11 1.41 23.72
N GLU A 50 -1.28 1.01 24.20
CA GLU A 50 -1.44 -0.22 24.98
C GLU A 50 -0.95 -1.43 24.17
N GLY A 51 -0.08 -2.26 24.76
CA GLY A 51 0.54 -3.41 24.09
C GLY A 51 1.75 -3.11 23.18
N TYR A 52 2.06 -1.83 22.90
CA TYR A 52 3.23 -1.43 22.09
C TYR A 52 4.27 -0.64 22.88
N GLY A 53 3.82 0.16 23.86
CA GLY A 53 4.65 1.12 24.58
C GLY A 53 4.92 2.40 23.79
N GLY A 54 5.17 3.51 24.50
CA GLY A 54 5.31 4.84 23.91
C GLY A 54 6.48 4.97 22.91
N GLU A 55 7.58 4.24 23.13
CA GLU A 55 8.73 4.26 22.23
C GLU A 55 8.40 3.61 20.87
N LYS A 56 7.81 2.41 20.87
CA LYS A 56 7.43 1.72 19.64
C LYS A 56 6.36 2.50 18.87
N PHE A 57 5.41 3.08 19.59
CA PHE A 57 4.42 4.00 19.04
C PHE A 57 5.07 5.18 18.29
N LEU A 58 5.98 5.92 18.95
CA LEU A 58 6.63 7.08 18.33
C LEU A 58 7.46 6.67 17.11
N ASN A 59 8.24 5.60 17.25
CA ASN A 59 9.17 5.18 16.20
C ASN A 59 8.48 4.62 14.95
N TYR A 60 7.18 4.28 15.02
CA TYR A 60 6.39 3.84 13.87
C TYR A 60 6.42 4.85 12.70
N GLY A 61 6.39 6.14 13.02
CA GLY A 61 6.43 7.22 12.04
C GLY A 61 7.71 8.05 12.08
N ARG A 62 8.84 7.48 12.51
CA ARG A 62 10.09 8.26 12.65
C ARG A 62 10.57 8.78 11.31
N LEU A 63 10.86 10.07 11.29
CA LEU A 63 11.43 10.80 10.17
C LEU A 63 12.86 11.25 10.51
N PRO A 64 13.67 11.65 9.50
CA PRO A 64 14.95 12.30 9.74
C PRO A 64 14.84 13.53 10.66
N GLU A 65 15.99 13.96 11.19
CA GLU A 65 16.10 15.18 12.01
C GLU A 65 15.23 15.19 13.28
N ASN A 66 15.07 14.02 13.91
CA ASN A 66 14.31 13.86 15.15
C ASN A 66 12.84 14.32 15.03
N ARG A 67 12.23 14.01 13.88
CA ARG A 67 10.81 14.27 13.63
C ARG A 67 10.03 12.96 13.64
N PHE A 68 8.74 13.05 13.92
CA PHE A 68 7.83 11.91 13.95
C PHE A 68 6.53 12.30 13.25
N MET A 69 6.16 11.55 12.23
CA MET A 69 4.84 11.59 11.61
C MET A 69 3.86 10.81 12.49
N ILE A 70 2.80 11.47 12.97
CA ILE A 70 1.78 10.81 13.76
C ILE A 70 0.58 10.51 12.87
N ASN A 71 0.39 9.22 12.55
CA ASN A 71 -0.77 8.62 11.89
C ASN A 71 -1.10 7.33 12.65
N TRP A 72 -1.97 7.41 13.65
CA TRP A 72 -2.16 6.34 14.61
C TRP A 72 -3.64 5.99 14.81
N PRO A 73 -4.10 4.82 14.33
CA PRO A 73 -5.53 4.47 14.33
C PRO A 73 -6.03 3.94 15.68
N GLN A 74 -5.15 3.48 16.57
CA GLN A 74 -5.54 2.88 17.85
C GLN A 74 -5.76 3.97 18.89
N ARG A 75 -7.00 4.49 18.98
CA ARG A 75 -7.37 5.58 19.90
C ARG A 75 -6.35 6.74 19.85
N GLY A 76 -5.92 7.09 18.63
CA GLY A 76 -4.89 8.08 18.35
C GLY A 76 -5.47 9.33 17.70
N ASN A 77 -4.97 9.72 16.53
CA ASN A 77 -5.40 10.94 15.83
C ASN A 77 -6.31 10.71 14.60
N ASP A 78 -6.87 9.51 14.45
CA ASP A 78 -7.96 9.24 13.52
C ASP A 78 -9.29 9.77 14.13
N TYR A 79 -10.06 10.57 13.38
CA TYR A 79 -11.29 11.23 13.82
C TYR A 79 -12.49 10.88 12.93
N GLY A 80 -13.39 10.01 13.43
CA GLY A 80 -14.50 9.44 12.65
C GLY A 80 -15.91 9.81 13.10
N GLU A 81 -16.08 10.74 14.05
CA GLU A 81 -17.40 11.04 14.63
C GLU A 81 -18.21 11.99 13.75
N GLY A 82 -19.43 11.60 13.38
CA GLY A 82 -20.33 12.47 12.62
C GLY A 82 -19.89 12.73 11.16
N VAL A 83 -19.21 11.77 10.53
CA VAL A 83 -18.63 11.89 9.16
C VAL A 83 -19.62 12.31 8.07
N GLN A 84 -20.93 12.12 8.27
CA GLN A 84 -21.97 12.61 7.36
C GLN A 84 -21.94 14.14 7.18
N ARG A 85 -21.45 14.88 8.18
CA ARG A 85 -21.35 16.35 8.18
C ARG A 85 -20.44 16.88 7.06
N LEU A 86 -19.48 16.07 6.63
CA LEU A 86 -18.59 16.39 5.50
C LEU A 86 -19.32 16.66 4.18
N VAL A 87 -20.56 16.19 4.05
CA VAL A 87 -21.32 16.26 2.80
C VAL A 87 -22.72 16.86 2.96
N GLN A 88 -23.05 17.38 4.13
CA GLN A 88 -24.35 17.99 4.42
C GLN A 88 -24.41 19.46 3.98
N SER A 89 -23.54 20.31 4.53
CA SER A 89 -23.40 21.72 4.14
C SER A 89 -21.96 22.21 4.28
N PRO A 90 -21.58 23.35 3.66
CA PRO A 90 -20.27 23.96 3.87
C PRO A 90 -19.95 24.26 5.34
N GLU A 91 -20.96 24.69 6.11
CA GLU A 91 -20.84 25.04 7.53
C GLU A 91 -20.57 23.80 8.38
N GLU A 92 -21.37 22.75 8.21
CA GLU A 92 -21.20 21.46 8.89
C GLU A 92 -19.84 20.83 8.59
N ARG A 93 -19.41 20.91 7.32
CA ARG A 93 -18.09 20.45 6.90
C ARG A 93 -16.98 21.25 7.60
N SER A 94 -17.11 22.58 7.68
CA SER A 94 -16.12 23.44 8.35
C SER A 94 -15.97 23.10 9.83
N GLN A 95 -17.10 22.93 10.53
CA GLN A 95 -17.11 22.55 11.94
C GLN A 95 -16.47 21.17 12.17
N PHE A 96 -16.86 20.15 11.40
CA PHE A 96 -16.25 18.82 11.47
C PHE A 96 -14.72 18.87 11.28
N LEU A 97 -14.25 19.65 10.30
CA LEU A 97 -12.81 19.77 10.04
C LEU A 97 -12.07 20.48 11.18
N GLN A 98 -12.72 21.45 11.82
CA GLN A 98 -12.16 22.14 12.99
C GLN A 98 -12.08 21.21 14.21
N GLU A 99 -13.10 20.38 14.44
CA GLU A 99 -13.11 19.35 15.48
C GLU A 99 -12.00 18.30 15.25
N ALA A 100 -11.87 17.78 14.03
CA ALA A 100 -10.78 16.84 13.67
C ALA A 100 -9.38 17.42 13.92
N ARG A 101 -9.20 18.73 13.70
CA ARG A 101 -7.95 19.43 14.00
C ARG A 101 -7.72 19.56 15.51
N TRP A 102 -8.76 19.90 16.28
CA TRP A 102 -8.68 19.95 17.73
C TRP A 102 -8.35 18.60 18.34
N HIS A 103 -8.94 17.53 17.81
CA HIS A 103 -8.63 16.14 18.19
C HIS A 103 -7.13 15.81 18.02
N SER A 104 -6.58 16.13 16.85
CA SER A 104 -5.16 15.92 16.56
C SER A 104 -4.24 16.76 17.48
N GLN A 105 -4.65 17.97 17.85
CA GLN A 105 -3.93 18.81 18.81
C GLN A 105 -3.99 18.24 20.24
N SER A 106 -5.14 17.71 20.64
CA SER A 106 -5.32 17.04 21.93
C SER A 106 -4.44 15.79 22.02
N PHE A 107 -4.33 15.01 20.94
CA PHE A 107 -3.43 13.85 20.91
C PHE A 107 -1.96 14.24 21.02
N ALA A 108 -1.53 15.30 20.30
CA ALA A 108 -0.17 15.83 20.43
C ALA A 108 0.15 16.32 21.86
N ARG A 109 -0.82 16.93 22.56
CA ARG A 109 -0.71 17.28 23.98
C ARG A 109 -0.55 16.06 24.87
N PHE A 110 -1.39 15.05 24.64
CA PHE A 110 -1.33 13.79 25.39
C PHE A 110 0.04 13.13 25.27
N ILE A 111 0.61 13.07 24.06
CA ILE A 111 1.97 12.59 23.82
C ILE A 111 3.01 13.41 24.61
N GLN A 112 2.93 14.75 24.58
CA GLN A 112 3.85 15.62 25.33
C GLN A 112 3.71 15.43 26.86
N ALA A 113 2.49 15.22 27.35
CA ALA A 113 2.22 15.00 28.77
C ALA A 113 2.75 13.64 29.25
N GLN A 114 2.52 12.57 28.48
CA GLN A 114 2.87 11.20 28.86
C GLN A 114 4.34 10.85 28.59
N LEU A 115 4.90 11.31 27.48
CA LEU A 115 6.27 10.96 27.06
C LEU A 115 7.29 12.07 27.35
N GLY A 116 6.81 13.24 27.81
CA GLY A 116 7.63 14.32 28.33
C GLY A 116 7.74 15.54 27.40
N ARG A 117 8.12 16.68 27.99
CA ARG A 117 8.19 18.00 27.35
C ARG A 117 9.23 18.15 26.23
N ARG A 118 10.07 17.12 26.01
CA ARG A 118 11.01 17.05 24.88
C ARG A 118 10.32 16.86 23.53
N TYR A 119 9.04 16.46 23.53
CA TYR A 119 8.21 16.37 22.34
C TYR A 119 7.36 17.63 22.17
N GLY A 120 7.25 18.16 20.95
CA GLY A 120 6.43 19.33 20.64
C GLY A 120 6.05 19.39 19.17
N LEU A 121 5.12 20.28 18.81
CA LEU A 121 4.69 20.43 17.41
C LEU A 121 5.83 20.93 16.52
N ALA A 122 6.05 20.30 15.37
CA ALA A 122 7.01 20.77 14.37
C ALA A 122 6.39 21.88 13.52
N THR A 123 6.38 23.13 14.00
CA THR A 123 5.59 24.23 13.40
C THR A 123 6.09 24.78 12.07
N GLY A 124 7.20 24.27 11.53
CA GLY A 124 7.82 24.72 10.27
C GLY A 124 7.83 23.67 9.16
N ILE A 125 6.91 22.70 9.17
CA ILE A 125 6.90 21.61 8.19
C ILE A 125 6.05 21.96 6.97
N PHE A 126 4.82 22.40 7.20
CA PHE A 126 3.86 22.70 6.15
C PHE A 126 3.69 24.21 6.00
N PRO A 127 3.61 24.73 4.76
CA PRO A 127 3.35 26.14 4.54
C PRO A 127 2.02 26.54 5.16
N ARG A 128 1.93 27.78 5.65
CA ARG A 128 0.65 28.37 6.05
C ARG A 128 0.07 29.07 4.83
N GLN A 129 -1.12 28.66 4.41
CA GLN A 129 -1.82 29.21 3.26
C GLN A 129 -3.19 29.74 3.71
N ALA A 130 -3.63 30.86 3.12
CA ALA A 130 -4.97 31.37 3.36
C ALA A 130 -6.01 30.33 2.91
N GLY A 131 -7.04 30.09 3.74
CA GLY A 131 -8.06 29.08 3.48
C GLY A 131 -7.63 27.62 3.71
N ALA A 132 -6.36 27.35 4.00
CA ALA A 132 -5.92 26.01 4.40
C ALA A 132 -6.24 25.75 5.88
N MET A 133 -6.87 24.62 6.16
CA MET A 133 -7.15 24.16 7.53
C MET A 133 -5.88 23.73 8.27
N GLY A 134 -4.90 23.22 7.52
CA GLY A 134 -3.60 22.77 8.02
C GLY A 134 -2.55 23.87 8.13
N GLY A 135 -1.28 23.45 8.06
CA GLY A 135 -0.13 24.35 8.10
C GLY A 135 0.65 24.26 9.41
N GLY A 136 1.93 24.64 9.34
CA GLY A 136 2.88 24.50 10.42
C GLY A 136 3.21 23.02 10.69
N ALA A 137 2.59 22.43 11.71
CA ALA A 137 2.83 21.02 12.09
C ALA A 137 1.80 20.04 11.52
N PHE A 138 0.71 20.52 10.92
CA PHE A 138 -0.40 19.71 10.44
C PHE A 138 -0.43 19.71 8.91
N ALA A 139 -0.76 18.56 8.30
CA ALA A 139 -0.96 18.47 6.86
C ALA A 139 -1.98 19.51 6.36
N LEU A 140 -1.76 20.02 5.14
CA LEU A 140 -2.56 21.09 4.54
C LEU A 140 -4.05 20.75 4.41
N HIS A 141 -4.33 19.48 4.14
CA HIS A 141 -5.67 18.92 3.97
C HIS A 141 -5.80 17.62 4.79
N PRO A 142 -7.03 17.27 5.21
CA PRO A 142 -7.29 15.98 5.84
C PRO A 142 -7.08 14.86 4.83
N TYR A 143 -6.71 13.67 5.30
CA TYR A 143 -6.61 12.49 4.47
C TYR A 143 -7.82 11.59 4.72
N PHE A 144 -8.71 11.52 3.74
CA PHE A 144 -9.89 10.66 3.78
C PHE A 144 -9.53 9.25 3.33
N ARG A 145 -9.75 8.24 4.18
CA ARG A 145 -9.49 6.83 3.84
C ARG A 145 -10.59 6.22 2.99
N GLU A 146 -11.82 6.71 3.14
CA GLU A 146 -12.96 6.31 2.35
C GLU A 146 -13.67 7.54 1.78
N SER A 147 -14.28 7.38 0.59
CA SER A 147 -15.01 8.43 -0.11
C SER A 147 -16.43 7.97 -0.45
N ARG A 148 -17.22 8.85 -1.06
CA ARG A 148 -18.46 8.45 -1.73
C ARG A 148 -18.11 7.50 -2.87
N ARG A 149 -18.66 6.29 -2.86
CA ARG A 149 -18.36 5.27 -3.88
C ARG A 149 -19.43 5.26 -4.95
N LEU A 150 -18.97 5.12 -6.19
CA LEU A 150 -19.78 4.90 -7.35
C LEU A 150 -20.52 3.55 -7.24
N VAL A 151 -21.77 3.53 -7.70
CA VAL A 151 -22.40 2.27 -8.11
C VAL A 151 -22.02 2.06 -9.58
N GLY A 152 -20.95 1.31 -9.79
CA GLY A 152 -20.40 1.03 -11.11
C GLY A 152 -21.16 -0.08 -11.82
N THR A 153 -20.89 -0.26 -13.11
CA THR A 153 -21.33 -1.44 -13.88
C THR A 153 -20.69 -2.73 -13.35
N ALA A 154 -19.58 -2.63 -12.62
CA ALA A 154 -19.04 -3.68 -11.77
C ALA A 154 -18.72 -3.14 -10.36
N ILE A 155 -18.84 -4.00 -9.34
CA ILE A 155 -18.45 -3.70 -7.96
C ILE A 155 -17.43 -4.73 -7.49
N VAL A 156 -16.22 -4.28 -7.13
CA VAL A 156 -15.19 -5.18 -6.58
C VAL A 156 -15.55 -5.55 -5.15
N ARG A 157 -15.58 -6.84 -4.82
CA ARG A 157 -15.94 -7.38 -3.51
C ARG A 157 -14.75 -8.03 -2.85
N GLU A 158 -14.95 -8.46 -1.61
CA GLU A 158 -13.91 -9.15 -0.84
C GLU A 158 -13.45 -10.43 -1.55
N GLN A 159 -14.38 -11.16 -2.16
CA GLN A 159 -14.14 -12.43 -2.85
C GLN A 159 -13.24 -12.24 -4.08
N ASP A 160 -13.34 -11.09 -4.74
CA ASP A 160 -12.63 -10.79 -5.99
C ASP A 160 -11.15 -10.43 -5.72
N ILE A 161 -10.75 -10.27 -4.46
CA ILE A 161 -9.36 -9.98 -4.02
C ILE A 161 -8.75 -11.13 -3.21
N LEU A 162 -9.44 -12.27 -3.10
CA LEU A 162 -8.92 -13.48 -2.46
C LEU A 162 -8.13 -14.33 -3.45
N PRO A 163 -7.15 -15.11 -2.98
CA PRO A 163 -6.48 -16.07 -3.85
C PRO A 163 -7.49 -17.12 -4.32
N MET A 164 -7.35 -17.55 -5.56
CA MET A 164 -8.06 -18.73 -6.05
C MET A 164 -7.73 -19.95 -5.17
N ALA A 165 -8.62 -20.95 -5.15
CA ALA A 165 -8.42 -22.14 -4.32
C ALA A 165 -7.07 -22.81 -4.64
N GLY A 166 -6.23 -23.01 -3.62
CA GLY A 166 -4.88 -23.56 -3.78
C GLY A 166 -3.87 -22.62 -4.47
N GLY A 167 -4.27 -21.40 -4.83
CA GLY A 167 -3.50 -20.44 -5.60
C GLY A 167 -2.85 -19.32 -4.78
N ARG A 168 -2.23 -18.40 -5.51
CA ARG A 168 -1.49 -17.23 -5.02
C ARG A 168 -1.92 -15.92 -5.66
N VAL A 169 -2.86 -15.96 -6.60
CA VAL A 169 -3.43 -14.79 -7.29
C VAL A 169 -4.95 -14.89 -7.28
N ALA A 170 -5.63 -13.75 -7.34
CA ALA A 170 -7.08 -13.70 -7.48
C ALA A 170 -7.50 -14.01 -8.92
N ALA A 171 -8.76 -14.41 -9.11
CA ALA A 171 -9.33 -14.62 -10.43
C ALA A 171 -9.39 -13.31 -11.22
N LEU A 172 -9.25 -13.39 -12.55
CA LEU A 172 -9.42 -12.25 -13.43
C LEU A 172 -10.92 -11.89 -13.53
N PRO A 173 -11.30 -10.60 -13.41
CA PRO A 173 -12.67 -10.18 -13.59
C PRO A 173 -13.05 -10.25 -15.07
N GLN A 174 -14.26 -10.72 -15.34
CA GLN A 174 -14.75 -10.97 -16.70
C GLN A 174 -16.20 -10.53 -16.83
N ASP A 175 -16.59 -10.15 -18.04
CA ASP A 175 -17.98 -9.99 -18.47
C ASP A 175 -18.23 -10.79 -19.77
N GLU A 176 -19.38 -10.58 -20.41
CA GLU A 176 -19.74 -11.26 -21.66
C GLU A 176 -18.78 -11.00 -22.82
N ARG A 177 -17.94 -9.95 -22.74
CA ARG A 177 -16.98 -9.54 -23.77
C ARG A 177 -15.55 -9.98 -23.43
N GLY A 178 -15.32 -10.58 -22.27
CA GLY A 178 -14.02 -11.13 -21.85
C GLY A 178 -13.44 -10.48 -20.59
N VAL A 179 -12.11 -10.48 -20.48
CA VAL A 179 -11.40 -9.96 -19.30
C VAL A 179 -11.52 -8.43 -19.21
N THR A 180 -11.90 -7.94 -18.03
CA THR A 180 -12.14 -6.50 -17.80
C THR A 180 -11.04 -5.83 -16.96
N ALA A 181 -9.96 -6.53 -16.63
CA ALA A 181 -8.85 -6.02 -15.83
C ALA A 181 -8.16 -4.80 -16.46
N ILE A 182 -7.91 -3.75 -15.67
CA ILE A 182 -7.25 -2.51 -16.12
C ILE A 182 -6.10 -2.03 -15.22
N ALA A 183 -6.01 -2.57 -13.99
CA ALA A 183 -5.00 -2.19 -13.02
C ALA A 183 -4.79 -3.33 -12.03
N ILE A 184 -3.57 -3.46 -11.52
CA ILE A 184 -3.21 -4.50 -10.55
C ILE A 184 -3.13 -3.88 -9.14
N GLY A 185 -3.68 -4.58 -8.16
CA GLY A 185 -3.49 -4.33 -6.73
C GLY A 185 -2.84 -5.54 -6.05
N ASN A 186 -2.13 -5.32 -4.96
CA ASN A 186 -1.49 -6.40 -4.18
C ASN A 186 -1.42 -6.09 -2.67
N TYR A 187 -2.22 -5.14 -2.20
CA TYR A 187 -2.23 -4.78 -0.79
C TYR A 187 -3.14 -5.72 -0.01
N ALA A 188 -2.72 -6.06 1.21
CA ALA A 188 -3.57 -6.81 2.11
C ALA A 188 -4.78 -5.95 2.50
N ASN A 189 -5.92 -6.58 2.72
CA ASN A 189 -7.09 -5.83 3.15
C ASN A 189 -6.90 -5.30 4.57
N ASP A 190 -6.74 -3.99 4.66
CA ASP A 190 -6.26 -3.30 5.86
C ASP A 190 -7.33 -2.34 6.39
N HIS A 191 -8.29 -2.92 7.13
CA HIS A 191 -9.33 -2.18 7.83
C HIS A 191 -9.02 -2.13 9.32
N HIS A 192 -8.88 -0.92 9.84
CA HIS A 192 -8.73 -0.64 11.26
C HIS A 192 -9.92 0.22 11.71
N TYR A 193 -10.69 -0.27 12.67
CA TYR A 193 -11.69 0.54 13.37
C TYR A 193 -11.31 0.60 14.84
N ALA A 194 -11.44 1.79 15.43
CA ALA A 194 -11.04 2.03 16.82
C ALA A 194 -11.80 1.15 17.82
N THR A 195 -13.03 0.74 17.49
CA THR A 195 -13.96 0.07 18.40
C THR A 195 -14.46 -1.30 17.93
N ILE A 196 -14.30 -1.65 16.65
CA ILE A 196 -14.86 -2.88 16.06
C ILE A 196 -13.76 -3.67 15.35
N LYS A 197 -13.66 -4.97 15.63
CA LYS A 197 -12.84 -5.89 14.85
C LYS A 197 -13.75 -6.66 13.89
N PHE A 198 -13.55 -6.48 12.58
CA PHE A 198 -14.22 -7.29 11.57
C PHE A 198 -13.35 -8.51 11.24
N PRO A 199 -13.89 -9.74 11.33
CA PRO A 199 -13.17 -10.90 10.84
C PRO A 199 -13.07 -10.81 9.32
N VAL A 200 -11.84 -10.72 8.80
CA VAL A 200 -11.57 -10.76 7.36
C VAL A 200 -10.93 -12.10 7.02
N LYS A 201 -11.32 -12.70 5.89
CA LYS A 201 -10.66 -13.92 5.38
C LYS A 201 -9.17 -13.65 5.16
N PRO A 202 -8.25 -14.60 5.41
CA PRO A 202 -6.84 -14.44 5.09
C PRO A 202 -6.65 -14.10 3.61
N LYS A 203 -6.05 -12.93 3.33
CA LYS A 203 -5.78 -12.45 1.96
C LYS A 203 -4.31 -12.18 1.72
N SER A 204 -3.50 -12.42 2.74
CA SER A 204 -2.07 -12.28 2.65
C SER A 204 -1.49 -13.61 2.20
N ILE A 205 -0.55 -13.55 1.28
CA ILE A 205 0.25 -14.67 0.83
C ILE A 205 1.71 -14.45 1.23
N ARG A 206 2.48 -15.52 1.28
CA ARG A 206 3.94 -15.42 1.35
C ARG A 206 4.52 -15.26 -0.05
N TRP A 207 5.30 -14.22 -0.26
CA TRP A 207 6.07 -13.99 -1.48
C TRP A 207 7.31 -13.15 -1.18
N GLY A 208 8.46 -13.50 -1.76
CA GLY A 208 9.69 -12.72 -1.64
C GLY A 208 10.18 -12.61 -0.21
N GLY A 209 10.00 -13.65 0.61
CA GLY A 209 10.42 -13.67 2.02
C GLY A 209 9.52 -12.90 3.00
N ARG A 210 8.39 -12.33 2.56
CA ARG A 210 7.46 -11.59 3.43
C ARG A 210 5.98 -11.92 3.18
N TRP A 211 5.12 -11.51 4.11
CA TRP A 211 3.69 -11.45 3.86
C TRP A 211 3.36 -10.24 2.99
N THR A 212 2.55 -10.46 1.97
CA THR A 212 2.02 -9.43 1.07
C THR A 212 0.56 -9.73 0.76
N GLY A 213 -0.21 -8.76 0.26
CA GLY A 213 -1.55 -9.06 -0.23
C GLY A 213 -1.53 -9.94 -1.47
N THR A 214 -2.60 -10.70 -1.67
CA THR A 214 -2.85 -11.44 -2.90
C THR A 214 -2.88 -10.46 -4.08
N PRO A 215 -2.15 -10.69 -5.18
CA PRO A 215 -2.33 -9.92 -6.40
C PRO A 215 -3.73 -10.13 -6.97
N PHE A 216 -4.42 -9.04 -7.25
CA PHE A 216 -5.75 -8.99 -7.86
C PHE A 216 -5.79 -7.88 -8.91
N THR A 217 -6.86 -7.84 -9.70
CA THR A 217 -7.05 -6.82 -10.73
C THR A 217 -8.35 -6.07 -10.53
N LEU A 218 -8.34 -4.80 -10.88
CA LEU A 218 -9.50 -3.93 -10.84
C LEU A 218 -10.18 -3.93 -12.21
N PRO A 219 -11.51 -4.17 -12.29
CA PRO A 219 -12.25 -4.18 -13.54
C PRO A 219 -12.57 -2.77 -14.03
N TYR A 220 -12.59 -2.56 -15.34
CA TYR A 220 -12.98 -1.29 -15.96
C TYR A 220 -14.36 -0.81 -15.50
N GLY A 221 -15.32 -1.73 -15.39
CA GLY A 221 -16.67 -1.42 -14.94
C GLY A 221 -16.76 -0.81 -13.54
N SER A 222 -15.72 -0.94 -12.70
CA SER A 222 -15.65 -0.24 -11.41
C SER A 222 -15.48 1.29 -11.56
N LEU A 223 -15.01 1.76 -12.72
CA LEU A 223 -14.83 3.19 -13.03
C LEU A 223 -16.05 3.80 -13.71
N VAL A 224 -16.89 2.96 -14.32
CA VAL A 224 -17.98 3.37 -15.21
C VAL A 224 -19.30 3.36 -14.44
N PRO A 225 -19.99 4.52 -14.28
CA PRO A 225 -21.29 4.58 -13.62
C PRO A 225 -22.33 3.68 -14.27
N ALA A 226 -23.26 3.13 -13.47
CA ALA A 226 -24.38 2.37 -14.01
C ALA A 226 -25.36 3.24 -14.82
N GLU A 227 -25.58 4.49 -14.39
CA GLU A 227 -26.66 5.34 -14.94
C GLU A 227 -26.15 6.60 -15.67
N VAL A 228 -25.07 7.22 -15.20
CA VAL A 228 -24.61 8.53 -15.70
C VAL A 228 -23.72 8.35 -16.94
N ASN A 229 -24.07 9.02 -18.05
CA ASN A 229 -23.28 9.06 -19.29
C ASN A 229 -22.07 10.01 -19.16
N GLY A 230 -21.04 9.83 -20.00
CA GLY A 230 -19.90 10.74 -20.12
C GLY A 230 -19.00 10.91 -18.88
N LEU A 231 -19.20 10.09 -17.84
CA LEU A 231 -18.47 10.19 -16.58
C LEU A 231 -17.61 8.93 -16.34
N LEU A 232 -16.36 9.14 -15.96
CA LEU A 232 -15.48 8.14 -15.39
C LEU A 232 -15.07 8.57 -13.98
N VAL A 233 -15.00 7.60 -13.07
CA VAL A 233 -14.63 7.81 -11.67
C VAL A 233 -13.37 7.01 -11.37
N SER A 234 -12.47 7.57 -10.56
CA SER A 234 -11.17 6.97 -10.24
C SER A 234 -10.88 7.06 -8.73
N ASP A 235 -9.73 6.54 -8.29
CA ASP A 235 -9.28 6.53 -6.90
C ASP A 235 -10.33 5.92 -5.94
N LYS A 236 -10.48 6.48 -4.74
CA LYS A 236 -11.40 6.03 -3.67
C LYS A 236 -12.89 6.15 -4.01
N ASN A 237 -13.22 6.73 -5.15
CA ASN A 237 -14.60 6.90 -5.59
C ASN A 237 -15.08 5.75 -6.48
N MET A 238 -14.20 4.84 -6.92
CA MET A 238 -14.59 3.72 -7.79
C MET A 238 -15.52 2.71 -7.08
N GLY A 239 -16.19 1.88 -7.87
CA GLY A 239 -17.14 0.87 -7.43
C GLY A 239 -16.48 -0.30 -6.71
N VAL A 240 -16.40 -0.22 -5.39
CA VAL A 240 -15.91 -1.28 -4.51
C VAL A 240 -16.82 -1.47 -3.29
N SER A 241 -16.86 -2.69 -2.77
CA SER A 241 -17.43 -2.96 -1.46
C SER A 241 -16.57 -2.31 -0.37
N HIS A 242 -17.20 -2.08 0.77
CA HIS A 242 -16.52 -1.57 1.97
C HIS A 242 -15.28 -2.41 2.30
N ILE A 243 -15.43 -3.73 2.32
CA ILE A 243 -14.35 -4.66 2.65
C ILE A 243 -13.28 -4.72 1.55
N ALA A 244 -13.60 -4.54 0.27
CA ALA A 244 -12.57 -4.53 -0.78
C ALA A 244 -11.74 -3.24 -0.75
N ASN A 245 -12.33 -2.10 -0.38
CA ASN A 245 -11.69 -0.79 -0.40
C ASN A 245 -10.37 -0.73 0.40
N GLY A 246 -10.26 -1.50 1.48
CA GLY A 246 -9.06 -1.61 2.30
C GLY A 246 -7.83 -2.11 1.54
N ALA A 247 -8.01 -2.84 0.44
CA ALA A 247 -6.94 -3.35 -0.41
C ALA A 247 -6.68 -2.48 -1.67
N THR A 248 -7.66 -1.68 -2.10
CA THR A 248 -7.60 -0.97 -3.39
C THR A 248 -7.12 0.48 -3.29
N ARG A 249 -7.15 1.07 -2.09
CA ARG A 249 -6.93 2.51 -1.85
C ARG A 249 -5.47 2.94 -1.65
N LEU A 250 -4.49 2.08 -1.94
CA LEU A 250 -3.08 2.44 -1.87
C LEU A 250 -2.59 3.07 -3.18
N GLN A 251 -1.58 3.93 -3.04
CA GLN A 251 -1.04 4.75 -4.14
C GLN A 251 -0.69 3.94 -5.40
N PRO A 252 -0.06 2.75 -5.35
CA PRO A 252 0.22 1.99 -6.56
C PRO A 252 -1.04 1.62 -7.35
N ALA A 253 -2.06 1.10 -6.68
CA ALA A 253 -3.32 0.73 -7.31
C ALA A 253 -4.08 1.97 -7.81
N VAL A 254 -4.14 3.03 -6.99
CA VAL A 254 -4.80 4.30 -7.33
C VAL A 254 -4.16 4.96 -8.56
N LEU A 255 -2.83 4.94 -8.68
CA LEU A 255 -2.12 5.46 -9.85
C LEU A 255 -2.46 4.66 -11.11
N GLY A 256 -2.48 3.33 -11.02
CA GLY A 256 -2.87 2.47 -12.15
C GLY A 256 -4.31 2.71 -12.60
N VAL A 257 -5.24 2.86 -11.66
CA VAL A 257 -6.64 3.22 -11.96
C VAL A 257 -6.76 4.62 -12.55
N GLY A 258 -5.97 5.58 -12.07
CA GLY A 258 -5.89 6.93 -12.63
C GLY A 258 -5.42 6.92 -14.08
N GLN A 259 -4.38 6.16 -14.38
CA GLN A 259 -3.86 5.98 -15.74
C GLN A 259 -4.92 5.35 -16.65
N ALA A 260 -5.57 4.27 -16.21
CA ALA A 260 -6.64 3.62 -16.96
C ALA A 260 -7.83 4.54 -17.22
N ALA A 261 -8.26 5.32 -16.22
CA ALA A 261 -9.34 6.28 -16.38
C ALA A 261 -9.00 7.37 -17.41
N GLY A 262 -7.79 7.94 -17.37
CA GLY A 262 -7.34 8.95 -18.32
C GLY A 262 -7.23 8.40 -19.74
N MET A 263 -6.64 7.22 -19.90
CA MET A 263 -6.52 6.53 -21.19
C MET A 263 -7.91 6.21 -21.77
N ALA A 264 -8.83 5.70 -20.94
CA ALA A 264 -10.19 5.41 -21.36
C ALA A 264 -10.96 6.66 -21.80
N ALA A 265 -10.79 7.79 -21.10
CA ALA A 265 -11.41 9.05 -21.47
C ALA A 265 -10.93 9.52 -22.86
N ALA A 266 -9.63 9.44 -23.13
CA ALA A 266 -9.06 9.78 -24.43
C ALA A 266 -9.62 8.89 -25.55
N LEU A 267 -9.61 7.56 -25.36
CA LEU A 267 -10.14 6.61 -26.33
C LEU A 267 -11.65 6.81 -26.60
N CYS A 268 -12.44 7.14 -25.57
CA CYS A 268 -13.86 7.46 -25.75
C CYS A 268 -14.06 8.69 -26.65
N ILE A 269 -13.25 9.74 -26.47
CA ILE A 269 -13.30 10.95 -27.30
C ILE A 269 -12.90 10.62 -28.74
N GLU A 270 -11.78 9.91 -28.93
CA GLU A 270 -11.29 9.53 -30.27
C GLU A 270 -12.30 8.70 -31.06
N LYS A 271 -13.03 7.82 -30.37
CA LYS A 271 -14.06 6.95 -30.98
C LYS A 271 -15.45 7.57 -31.04
N GLY A 272 -15.67 8.69 -30.36
CA GLY A 272 -17.02 9.26 -30.21
C GLY A 272 -18.00 8.33 -29.50
N CYS A 273 -17.55 7.56 -28.49
CA CYS A 273 -18.38 6.60 -27.76
C CYS A 273 -18.52 6.95 -26.27
N GLN A 274 -19.54 6.41 -25.61
CA GLN A 274 -19.71 6.52 -24.17
C GLN A 274 -18.71 5.62 -23.43
N PRO A 275 -18.34 5.93 -22.17
CA PRO A 275 -17.51 5.04 -21.35
C PRO A 275 -18.06 3.60 -21.24
N ARG A 276 -19.38 3.42 -21.23
CA ARG A 276 -20.03 2.08 -21.21
C ARG A 276 -19.86 1.30 -22.51
N GLU A 277 -19.52 1.97 -23.59
CA GLU A 277 -19.41 1.39 -24.93
C GLU A 277 -17.96 1.10 -25.29
N LEU A 278 -16.98 1.64 -24.55
CA LEU A 278 -15.56 1.47 -24.82
C LEU A 278 -15.17 -0.02 -24.78
N PRO A 279 -14.58 -0.56 -25.86
CA PRO A 279 -14.05 -1.92 -25.85
C PRO A 279 -12.86 -2.02 -24.88
N VAL A 280 -13.02 -2.79 -23.80
CA VAL A 280 -12.00 -2.89 -22.74
C VAL A 280 -10.68 -3.44 -23.28
N ARG A 281 -10.72 -4.31 -24.30
CA ARG A 281 -9.49 -4.79 -24.94
C ARG A 281 -8.67 -3.68 -25.58
N GLU A 282 -9.30 -2.68 -26.19
CA GLU A 282 -8.57 -1.55 -26.76
C GLU A 282 -7.90 -0.70 -25.67
N LEU A 283 -8.58 -0.51 -24.53
CA LEU A 283 -8.00 0.14 -23.35
C LEU A 283 -6.80 -0.66 -22.80
N GLN A 284 -6.92 -1.98 -22.69
CA GLN A 284 -5.84 -2.85 -22.22
C GLN A 284 -4.63 -2.80 -23.14
N GLU A 285 -4.83 -2.83 -24.46
CA GLU A 285 -3.75 -2.67 -25.43
C GLU A 285 -3.08 -1.29 -25.32
N ALA A 286 -3.85 -0.22 -25.17
CA ALA A 286 -3.31 1.13 -24.99
C ALA A 286 -2.49 1.26 -23.69
N LEU A 287 -2.93 0.63 -22.60
CA LEU A 287 -2.19 0.58 -21.33
C LEU A 287 -0.89 -0.21 -21.45
N LEU A 288 -0.93 -1.37 -22.12
CA LEU A 288 0.23 -2.24 -22.30
C LEU A 288 1.30 -1.62 -23.22
N LEU A 289 0.87 -0.85 -24.21
CA LEU A 289 1.72 -0.25 -25.25
C LEU A 289 2.08 1.23 -24.97
N ASP A 290 1.69 1.79 -23.82
CA ASP A 290 2.04 3.16 -23.45
C ASP A 290 3.56 3.36 -23.51
N ARG A 291 4.01 4.37 -24.26
CA ARG A 291 5.44 4.59 -24.54
C ARG A 291 6.22 5.13 -23.34
N THR A 292 5.53 5.71 -22.37
CA THR A 292 6.13 6.40 -21.23
C THR A 292 6.04 5.55 -19.96
N ALA A 293 4.87 4.94 -19.74
CA ALA A 293 4.54 4.19 -18.54
C ALA A 293 3.67 2.97 -18.89
N PRO A 294 4.21 1.93 -19.55
CA PRO A 294 3.44 0.72 -19.84
C PRO A 294 2.93 0.10 -18.54
N SER A 295 1.67 -0.32 -18.53
CA SER A 295 0.98 -0.82 -17.35
C SER A 295 0.51 -2.26 -17.56
N ALA A 296 0.93 -3.17 -16.68
CA ALA A 296 0.46 -4.55 -16.67
C ALA A 296 -1.00 -4.62 -16.19
N VAL A 297 -1.77 -5.47 -16.85
CA VAL A 297 -3.18 -5.72 -16.50
C VAL A 297 -3.43 -7.15 -16.03
N ILE A 298 -2.48 -8.06 -16.25
CA ILE A 298 -2.45 -9.43 -15.73
C ILE A 298 -1.32 -9.56 -14.69
N PRO A 299 -1.61 -9.96 -13.43
CA PRO A 299 -0.57 -10.13 -12.43
C PRO A 299 0.21 -11.42 -12.66
N LEU A 300 1.50 -11.29 -13.01
CA LEU A 300 2.43 -12.41 -13.14
C LEU A 300 3.65 -12.14 -12.26
N PHE A 301 4.08 -13.13 -11.47
CA PHE A 301 5.25 -12.98 -10.61
C PHE A 301 6.55 -13.08 -11.40
N ASN A 302 6.60 -13.98 -12.38
CA ASN A 302 7.83 -14.37 -13.09
C ASN A 302 8.06 -13.68 -14.43
N VAL A 303 7.20 -12.73 -14.80
CA VAL A 303 7.31 -11.99 -16.07
C VAL A 303 7.24 -10.50 -15.79
N ALA A 304 8.40 -9.88 -15.57
CA ALA A 304 8.51 -8.44 -15.38
C ALA A 304 8.34 -7.69 -16.72
N PRO A 305 7.98 -6.38 -16.73
CA PRO A 305 7.84 -5.60 -17.96
C PRO A 305 9.07 -5.59 -18.90
N ALA A 306 10.27 -5.80 -18.36
CA ALA A 306 11.50 -5.90 -19.14
C ALA A 306 11.70 -7.27 -19.82
N HIS A 307 10.91 -8.29 -19.48
CA HIS A 307 11.01 -9.62 -20.06
C HIS A 307 10.54 -9.59 -21.53
N PRO A 308 11.27 -10.20 -22.49
CA PRO A 308 10.91 -10.17 -23.91
C PRO A 308 9.47 -10.64 -24.19
N ASP A 309 9.03 -11.70 -23.51
CA ASP A 309 7.69 -12.26 -23.66
C ASP A 309 6.61 -11.57 -22.81
N TRP A 310 6.93 -10.49 -22.09
CA TRP A 310 5.98 -9.85 -21.16
C TRP A 310 4.67 -9.49 -21.84
N LEU A 311 4.73 -8.76 -22.96
CA LEU A 311 3.54 -8.37 -23.71
C LEU A 311 2.77 -9.59 -24.22
N GLY A 312 3.48 -10.63 -24.67
CA GLY A 312 2.89 -11.88 -25.13
C GLY A 312 2.05 -12.56 -24.06
N TRP A 313 2.59 -12.67 -22.83
CA TRP A 313 1.87 -13.26 -21.71
C TRP A 313 0.70 -12.41 -21.22
N GLN A 314 0.83 -11.08 -21.23
CA GLN A 314 -0.29 -10.19 -20.90
C GLN A 314 -1.46 -10.43 -21.87
N ARG A 315 -1.20 -10.43 -23.19
CA ARG A 315 -2.22 -10.69 -24.21
C ARG A 315 -2.79 -12.10 -24.14
N TYR A 316 -1.94 -13.11 -23.96
CA TYR A 316 -2.35 -14.51 -23.89
C TYR A 316 -3.42 -14.73 -22.82
N TYR A 317 -3.23 -14.21 -21.60
CA TYR A 317 -4.20 -14.38 -20.52
C TYR A 317 -5.42 -13.45 -20.61
N LEU A 318 -5.34 -12.36 -21.37
CA LEU A 318 -6.53 -11.59 -21.75
C LEU A 318 -7.41 -12.38 -22.74
N ASP A 319 -6.80 -13.12 -23.67
CA ASP A 319 -7.49 -13.92 -24.70
C ASP A 319 -7.89 -15.33 -24.23
N ARG A 320 -7.21 -15.85 -23.21
CA ARG A 320 -7.38 -17.19 -22.64
C ARG A 320 -7.44 -17.12 -21.10
N PRO A 321 -8.46 -16.47 -20.51
CA PRO A 321 -8.55 -16.32 -19.06
C PRO A 321 -8.64 -17.66 -18.31
N ASP A 322 -9.23 -18.69 -18.92
CA ASP A 322 -9.30 -20.04 -18.32
C ASP A 322 -7.93 -20.71 -18.18
N ALA A 323 -6.92 -20.25 -18.94
CA ALA A 323 -5.55 -20.74 -18.83
C ALA A 323 -4.73 -19.98 -17.77
N TYR A 324 -5.29 -18.96 -17.12
CA TYR A 324 -4.57 -18.12 -16.17
C TYR A 324 -4.13 -18.95 -14.94
N PRO A 325 -2.82 -19.04 -14.66
CA PRO A 325 -2.29 -19.98 -13.68
C PRO A 325 -2.59 -19.52 -12.26
N ILE A 326 -3.11 -20.43 -11.44
CA ILE A 326 -3.49 -20.12 -10.05
C ILE A 326 -2.31 -19.74 -9.17
N ASP A 327 -1.08 -20.11 -9.53
CA ASP A 327 0.14 -19.75 -8.80
C ASP A 327 0.74 -18.40 -9.23
N GLY A 328 0.18 -17.79 -10.29
CA GLY A 328 0.63 -16.52 -10.87
C GLY A 328 1.94 -16.59 -11.65
N ASN A 329 2.39 -17.78 -12.08
CA ASN A 329 3.59 -17.93 -12.89
C ASN A 329 3.25 -18.34 -14.32
N ALA A 330 3.67 -17.54 -15.30
CA ALA A 330 3.61 -17.96 -16.70
C ALA A 330 4.56 -19.15 -16.93
N PRO A 331 4.27 -20.06 -17.88
CA PRO A 331 5.13 -21.19 -18.19
C PRO A 331 6.35 -20.75 -19.03
N THR A 332 7.18 -19.87 -18.46
CA THR A 332 8.45 -19.44 -19.04
C THR A 332 9.61 -20.25 -18.46
N PRO A 333 10.64 -20.55 -19.27
CA PRO A 333 11.91 -21.02 -18.73
C PRO A 333 12.43 -20.01 -17.70
N ALA A 334 12.94 -20.50 -16.57
CA ALA A 334 13.56 -19.60 -15.60
C ALA A 334 14.69 -18.82 -16.29
N PRO A 335 14.73 -17.48 -16.20
CA PRO A 335 15.84 -16.71 -16.76
C PRO A 335 17.16 -17.24 -16.19
N PRO A 336 18.23 -17.35 -17.01
CA PRO A 336 19.54 -17.66 -16.46
C PRO A 336 19.86 -16.66 -15.34
N VAL A 337 20.25 -17.19 -14.17
CA VAL A 337 20.45 -16.47 -12.89
C VAL A 337 21.46 -15.29 -12.98
N GLN A 338 22.05 -15.05 -14.15
CA GLN A 338 23.18 -14.16 -14.37
C GLN A 338 22.91 -12.91 -15.22
N GLU A 339 21.84 -12.82 -16.01
CA GLU A 339 21.86 -11.85 -17.14
C GLU A 339 21.15 -10.51 -16.92
N TRP A 340 20.32 -10.36 -15.89
CA TRP A 340 19.65 -9.09 -15.63
C TRP A 340 20.23 -8.40 -14.39
N VAL A 341 21.18 -7.49 -14.63
CA VAL A 341 21.74 -6.56 -13.64
C VAL A 341 21.56 -5.15 -14.19
N ALA A 342 20.51 -4.45 -13.75
CA ALA A 342 20.55 -3.00 -13.80
C ALA A 342 21.73 -2.55 -12.91
N PRO A 343 22.65 -1.70 -13.39
CA PRO A 343 23.78 -1.26 -12.61
C PRO A 343 23.30 -0.32 -11.49
N LEU A 344 23.03 -0.87 -10.32
CA LEU A 344 22.71 -0.07 -9.12
C LEU A 344 24.00 0.20 -8.35
N LYS A 345 24.38 1.47 -8.26
CA LYS A 345 25.59 2.00 -7.59
C LYS A 345 25.71 1.68 -6.08
N SER A 346 24.80 0.89 -5.49
CA SER A 346 24.68 0.66 -4.04
C SER A 346 24.50 -0.81 -3.62
N ILE A 347 24.88 -1.76 -4.48
CA ILE A 347 24.82 -3.19 -4.16
C ILE A 347 25.89 -3.55 -3.12
N GLN A 348 25.47 -4.09 -1.99
CA GLN A 348 26.32 -4.69 -0.96
C GLN A 348 26.42 -6.20 -1.17
N ARG A 349 27.58 -6.76 -0.83
CA ARG A 349 27.81 -8.21 -0.82
C ARG A 349 27.82 -8.72 0.61
N ILE A 350 27.01 -9.72 0.90
CA ILE A 350 27.00 -10.44 2.17
C ILE A 350 27.18 -11.94 1.93
N SER A 351 27.62 -12.67 2.96
CA SER A 351 27.68 -14.11 2.92
C SER A 351 27.27 -14.72 4.26
N GLY A 352 26.80 -15.96 4.22
CA GLY A 352 26.29 -16.62 5.40
C GLY A 352 25.48 -17.87 5.08
N ASN A 353 24.99 -18.52 6.11
CA ASN A 353 24.18 -19.74 5.96
C ASN A 353 22.70 -19.38 5.92
N LEU A 354 22.00 -19.87 4.90
CA LEU A 354 20.55 -19.74 4.78
C LEU A 354 19.86 -20.48 5.93
N GLN A 355 18.78 -19.94 6.45
CA GLN A 355 17.87 -20.64 7.33
C GLN A 355 16.44 -20.48 6.80
N HIS A 356 15.76 -21.61 6.61
CA HIS A 356 14.32 -21.63 6.36
C HIS A 356 13.61 -21.58 7.69
N ARG A 357 12.72 -20.60 7.87
CA ARG A 357 11.85 -20.51 9.05
C ARG A 357 10.42 -20.63 8.57
N ALA A 358 9.77 -21.74 8.96
CA ALA A 358 8.43 -22.11 8.50
C ALA A 358 7.42 -20.95 8.61
N GLU A 359 7.52 -20.13 9.66
CA GLU A 359 6.62 -18.99 9.88
C GLU A 359 7.20 -17.62 9.47
N GLU A 360 8.53 -17.47 9.35
CA GLU A 360 9.20 -16.17 9.17
C GLU A 360 9.70 -15.92 7.74
N GLY A 361 9.82 -16.95 6.91
CA GLY A 361 10.39 -16.89 5.56
C GLY A 361 11.87 -17.27 5.55
N TYR A 362 12.70 -16.46 4.90
CA TYR A 362 14.13 -16.72 4.73
C TYR A 362 14.94 -15.84 5.68
N THR A 363 15.91 -16.40 6.37
CA THR A 363 16.93 -15.63 7.09
C THR A 363 18.33 -16.07 6.71
N ILE A 364 19.32 -15.21 6.92
CA ILE A 364 20.73 -15.55 6.75
C ILE A 364 21.49 -15.31 8.05
N VAL A 365 22.26 -16.30 8.48
CA VAL A 365 23.26 -16.15 9.55
C VAL A 365 24.56 -15.71 8.92
N LEU A 366 24.93 -14.45 9.14
CA LEU A 366 26.05 -13.80 8.48
C LEU A 366 27.39 -14.39 8.93
N SER A 367 28.31 -14.57 7.97
CA SER A 367 29.71 -14.93 8.26
C SER A 367 30.45 -13.78 8.96
N GLN A 368 30.13 -12.54 8.58
CA GLN A 368 30.63 -11.32 9.20
C GLN A 368 29.44 -10.44 9.59
N PRO A 369 29.35 -10.00 10.86
CA PRO A 369 28.24 -9.18 11.30
C PRO A 369 28.22 -7.82 10.61
N ILE A 370 27.02 -7.28 10.40
CA ILE A 370 26.82 -5.90 9.94
C ILE A 370 26.37 -5.09 11.15
N GLY A 371 27.26 -4.22 11.65
CA GLY A 371 27.08 -3.61 12.96
C GLY A 371 27.05 -4.66 14.06
N GLN A 372 26.02 -4.66 14.90
CA GLN A 372 25.81 -5.66 15.96
C GLN A 372 25.03 -6.90 15.50
N LYS A 373 24.59 -6.95 14.23
CA LYS A 373 23.67 -7.98 13.76
C LYS A 373 24.40 -9.18 13.16
N ARG A 374 24.03 -10.37 13.63
CA ARG A 374 24.48 -11.67 13.08
C ARG A 374 23.43 -12.37 12.19
N THR A 375 22.17 -11.99 12.28
CA THR A 375 21.08 -12.58 11.50
C THR A 375 20.25 -11.49 10.84
N LEU A 376 19.89 -11.69 9.58
CA LEU A 376 19.01 -10.79 8.82
C LEU A 376 17.91 -11.60 8.13
N ALA A 377 16.71 -11.04 8.06
CA ALA A 377 15.67 -11.58 7.17
C ALA A 377 15.99 -11.24 5.72
N LEU A 378 15.81 -12.19 4.81
CA LEU A 378 15.98 -11.99 3.39
C LEU A 378 14.62 -11.71 2.77
N VAL A 379 14.56 -10.66 1.97
CA VAL A 379 13.40 -10.35 1.12
C VAL A 379 13.85 -10.17 -0.31
N THR A 380 13.00 -10.41 -1.29
CA THR A 380 13.32 -10.13 -2.69
C THR A 380 12.11 -9.61 -3.44
N LEU A 381 12.37 -8.78 -4.44
CA LEU A 381 11.37 -8.34 -5.42
C LEU A 381 11.50 -9.12 -6.73
N ARG A 382 12.43 -10.06 -6.81
CA ARG A 382 12.73 -10.86 -7.99
C ARG A 382 12.17 -12.26 -7.82
N SER A 383 11.31 -12.66 -8.73
CA SER A 383 10.70 -13.99 -8.74
C SER A 383 11.73 -15.10 -8.92
N GLU A 384 12.76 -14.89 -9.75
CA GLU A 384 13.81 -15.89 -9.96
C GLU A 384 14.62 -16.13 -8.68
N VAL A 385 14.86 -15.06 -7.93
CA VAL A 385 15.51 -15.14 -6.61
C VAL A 385 14.60 -15.81 -5.59
N ASP A 386 13.30 -15.49 -5.57
CA ASP A 386 12.33 -16.15 -4.67
C ASP A 386 12.26 -17.65 -4.95
N GLN A 387 12.17 -18.04 -6.22
CA GLN A 387 12.18 -19.44 -6.66
C GLN A 387 13.47 -20.15 -6.25
N LEU A 388 14.63 -19.54 -6.51
CA LEU A 388 15.92 -20.12 -6.15
C LEU A 388 16.09 -20.27 -4.63
N LEU A 389 15.67 -19.28 -3.83
CA LEU A 389 15.73 -19.37 -2.36
C LEU A 389 14.84 -20.47 -1.80
N ARG A 390 13.72 -20.81 -2.46
CA ARG A 390 12.87 -21.96 -2.09
C ARG A 390 13.57 -23.29 -2.29
N THR A 391 14.38 -23.42 -3.34
CA THR A 391 15.03 -24.70 -3.70
C THR A 391 16.32 -24.95 -2.93
N ILE A 392 16.97 -23.90 -2.43
CA ILE A 392 18.23 -24.01 -1.68
C ILE A 392 17.96 -24.59 -0.28
N PRO A 393 18.65 -25.66 0.16
CA PRO A 393 18.47 -26.23 1.49
C PRO A 393 18.83 -25.27 2.63
N SER A 394 18.14 -25.40 3.77
CA SER A 394 18.55 -24.74 5.01
C SER A 394 19.95 -25.18 5.43
N GLY A 395 20.75 -24.24 5.93
CA GLY A 395 22.16 -24.42 6.28
C GLY A 395 23.13 -24.22 5.10
N GLN A 396 22.64 -24.08 3.86
CA GLN A 396 23.52 -23.85 2.71
C GLN A 396 24.21 -22.49 2.80
N PHE A 397 25.52 -22.47 2.54
CA PHE A 397 26.28 -21.23 2.46
C PHE A 397 25.99 -20.48 1.16
N LEU A 398 25.61 -19.21 1.28
CA LEU A 398 25.26 -18.32 0.18
C LEU A 398 26.19 -17.10 0.12
N LYS A 399 26.44 -16.63 -1.10
CA LYS A 399 26.90 -15.27 -1.38
C LYS A 399 25.71 -14.51 -1.97
N LEU A 400 25.35 -13.39 -1.35
CA LEU A 400 24.20 -12.58 -1.74
C LEU A 400 24.66 -11.18 -2.13
N TRP A 401 23.98 -10.62 -3.13
CA TRP A 401 24.11 -9.23 -3.53
C TRP A 401 22.77 -8.55 -3.40
N GLY A 402 22.77 -7.35 -2.85
CA GLY A 402 21.54 -6.63 -2.59
C GLY A 402 21.73 -5.40 -1.72
N ARG A 403 20.68 -5.01 -1.00
CA ARG A 403 20.66 -3.78 -0.20
C ARG A 403 20.18 -4.06 1.22
N VAL A 404 20.91 -3.54 2.20
CA VAL A 404 20.47 -3.58 3.61
C VAL A 404 19.38 -2.51 3.81
N ASN A 405 18.21 -2.93 4.26
CA ASN A 405 17.18 -2.04 4.78
C ASN A 405 17.22 -2.06 6.31
N LEU A 406 17.87 -1.06 6.90
CA LEU A 406 18.04 -0.97 8.36
C LEU A 406 16.72 -0.72 9.10
N ALA A 407 15.75 -0.05 8.47
CA ALA A 407 14.45 0.22 9.08
C ALA A 407 13.60 -1.05 9.20
N GLY A 408 13.57 -1.86 8.14
CA GLY A 408 12.89 -3.17 8.14
C GLY A 408 13.71 -4.27 8.82
N GLN A 409 15.01 -4.05 9.03
CA GLN A 409 15.96 -5.10 9.42
C GLN A 409 16.08 -6.23 8.39
N TRP A 410 15.97 -5.89 7.12
CA TRP A 410 15.98 -6.84 6.00
C TRP A 410 17.23 -6.68 5.14
N PHE A 411 17.58 -7.74 4.43
CA PHE A 411 18.43 -7.68 3.26
C PHE A 411 17.59 -7.95 2.01
N VAL A 412 17.46 -6.94 1.14
CA VAL A 412 16.76 -7.06 -0.14
C VAL A 412 17.70 -7.74 -1.13
N VAL A 413 17.46 -9.01 -1.44
CA VAL A 413 18.30 -9.85 -2.30
C VAL A 413 17.97 -9.58 -3.77
N ASP A 414 18.97 -9.11 -4.50
CA ASP A 414 18.89 -8.87 -5.95
C ASP A 414 19.56 -10.02 -6.73
N ARG A 415 20.52 -10.74 -6.12
CA ARG A 415 21.20 -11.91 -6.70
C ARG A 415 21.71 -12.87 -5.62
N VAL A 416 21.68 -14.17 -5.93
CA VAL A 416 22.20 -15.27 -5.10
C VAL A 416 23.25 -16.04 -5.88
N ALA A 417 24.34 -16.43 -5.23
CA ALA A 417 25.26 -17.45 -5.73
C ALA A 417 25.54 -18.47 -4.62
N TRP A 418 25.57 -19.75 -4.99
CA TRP A 418 25.87 -20.85 -4.09
C TRP A 418 26.53 -21.98 -4.87
N ALA A 419 27.37 -22.76 -4.20
CA ALA A 419 27.92 -23.97 -4.80
C ALA A 419 26.86 -25.07 -4.70
N GLN A 420 26.25 -25.46 -5.83
CA GLN A 420 25.61 -26.76 -5.91
C GLN A 420 26.68 -27.78 -5.52
N ARG A 421 26.43 -28.57 -4.46
CA ARG A 421 27.22 -29.80 -4.31
C ARG A 421 27.01 -30.55 -5.61
N ARG A 422 28.08 -30.81 -6.36
CA ARG A 422 28.03 -31.81 -7.41
C ARG A 422 27.60 -33.09 -6.70
N THR A 423 26.37 -33.51 -6.92
CA THR A 423 26.03 -34.92 -6.75
C THR A 423 26.74 -35.62 -7.89
N ASP A 424 28.01 -35.94 -7.66
CA ASP A 424 28.73 -36.87 -8.50
C ASP A 424 28.10 -38.25 -8.23
N ILE A 425 27.41 -38.76 -9.27
CA ILE A 425 27.00 -40.15 -9.55
C ILE A 425 25.80 -40.68 -8.73
#